data_AF-A0A377D910-F1
#
_entry.id   AF-A0A377D910-F1
#
_cell.length_a   1.000
_cell.length_b   1.000
_cell.length_c   1.000
_cell.angle_alpha   90.00
_cell.angle_beta   90.00
_cell.angle_gamma   90.00
#
_symmetry.space_group_name_H-M   'P 1'
#
loop_
_entity.id
_entity.type
_entity.pdbx_description
1 polymer ?
#
loop_
_entity_poly.entity_id
_entity_poly.type
_entity_poly.pdbx_seq_one_letter_code
_entity_poly.pdbx_strand_id
1 'polypeptide(L)' 'MNLYEIDDLCAKRIISLLPEAEKNIEIRVNGALTGYGELVEVDDKLGVEIHSWLSGNNNVK' A
#
# COMPACT_ATOMS: atom_id res chain seq x y z
N MET A 1 8.65 10.64 -5.54
CA MET A 1 8.64 11.81 -4.67
C MET A 1 10.08 12.25 -4.42
N ASN A 2 10.46 13.46 -4.83
CA ASN A 2 11.74 14.08 -4.52
C ASN A 2 11.60 14.95 -3.25
N LEU A 3 12.73 15.47 -2.73
CA LEU A 3 12.74 16.22 -1.47
C LEU A 3 11.91 17.52 -1.53
N TYR A 4 11.83 18.17 -2.68
CA TYR A 4 11.04 19.41 -2.86
C TYR A 4 9.53 19.14 -2.82
N GLU A 5 9.10 17.96 -3.29
CA GLU A 5 7.69 17.54 -3.24
C GLU A 5 7.21 17.26 -1.80
N ILE A 6 8.14 17.09 -0.85
CA ILE A 6 7.81 16.92 0.58
C ILE A 6 7.49 18.25 1.26
N ASP A 7 8.18 19.34 0.90
CA ASP A 7 7.84 20.67 1.42
C ASP A 7 6.45 21.13 0.93
N ASP A 8 6.10 20.74 -0.30
CA ASP A 8 4.79 21.00 -0.91
C ASP A 8 3.62 20.25 -0.24
N LEU A 9 3.85 19.10 0.39
CA LEU A 9 2.85 18.37 1.19
C LEU A 9 2.33 19.23 2.35
N CYS A 10 3.21 20.01 2.97
CA CYS A 10 2.86 20.90 4.08
C CYS A 10 1.93 22.05 3.63
N ALA A 11 1.86 22.34 2.33
CA ALA A 11 1.06 23.42 1.76
C ALA A 11 -0.37 23.01 1.35
N LYS A 12 -0.90 21.87 1.85
CA LYS A 12 -2.24 21.33 1.54
C LYS A 12 -2.44 20.97 0.07
N ARG A 13 -1.36 20.59 -0.64
CA ARG A 13 -1.45 20.12 -2.03
C ARG A 13 -2.11 18.74 -2.10
N ILE A 14 -2.89 18.55 -3.16
CA ILE A 14 -3.40 17.24 -3.57
C ILE A 14 -2.26 16.52 -4.29
N ILE A 15 -1.96 15.30 -3.86
CA ILE A 15 -0.99 14.43 -4.54
C ILE A 15 -1.75 13.29 -5.20
N SER A 16 -1.63 13.22 -6.52
CA SER A 16 -2.15 12.10 -7.28
C SER A 16 -1.30 10.87 -7.01
N LEU A 17 -1.96 9.76 -6.73
CA LEU A 17 -1.33 8.44 -6.79
C LEU A 17 -1.15 8.03 -8.25
N LEU A 18 -0.33 6.99 -8.47
CA LEU A 18 -0.23 6.37 -9.78
C LEU A 18 -1.59 5.79 -10.19
N PRO A 19 -1.90 5.71 -11.51
CA PRO A 19 -3.08 5.03 -11.98
C PRO A 19 -3.14 3.59 -11.44
N GLU A 20 -4.32 3.14 -11.01
CA GLU A 20 -4.55 1.78 -10.51
C GLU A 20 -3.73 1.41 -9.25
N ALA A 21 -3.29 2.41 -8.48
CA ALA A 21 -2.55 2.20 -7.24
C ALA A 21 -3.37 1.40 -6.21
N GLU A 22 -4.70 1.55 -6.24
CA GLU A 22 -5.64 0.80 -5.43
C GLU A 22 -5.55 -0.72 -5.68
N LYS A 23 -5.08 -1.18 -6.84
CA LYS A 23 -4.94 -2.62 -7.17
C LYS A 23 -3.60 -3.23 -6.76
N ASN A 24 -2.68 -2.41 -6.24
CA ASN A 24 -1.29 -2.81 -5.97
C ASN A 24 -0.87 -2.42 -4.55
N ILE A 25 -1.73 -2.68 -3.57
CA ILE A 25 -1.46 -2.41 -2.16
C ILE A 25 -0.42 -3.40 -1.65
N GLU A 26 0.68 -2.88 -1.10
CA GLU A 26 1.71 -3.68 -0.46
C GLU A 26 1.30 -4.09 0.96
N ILE A 27 1.38 -5.39 1.26
CA ILE A 27 1.20 -5.93 2.60
C ILE A 27 2.59 -6.14 3.20
N ARG A 28 2.88 -5.44 4.31
CA ARG A 28 4.19 -5.47 4.98
C ARG A 28 4.08 -5.91 6.43
N VAL A 29 5.02 -6.76 6.87
CA VAL A 29 5.18 -7.15 8.28
C VAL A 29 6.57 -6.73 8.71
N ASN A 30 6.66 -5.94 9.79
CA ASN A 30 7.93 -5.35 10.25
C ASN A 30 8.71 -4.61 9.15
N GLY A 31 8.00 -3.96 8.21
CA GLY A 31 8.58 -3.26 7.07
C GLY A 31 8.98 -4.14 5.88
N ALA A 32 9.01 -5.47 6.05
CA ALA A 32 9.31 -6.42 4.99
C ALA A 32 8.07 -6.72 4.13
N LEU A 33 8.20 -6.60 2.82
CA LEU A 33 7.16 -6.92 1.85
C LEU A 33 6.81 -8.41 1.93
N THR A 34 5.53 -8.70 2.17
CA THR A 34 5.01 -10.05 2.42
C THR A 34 3.91 -10.45 1.44
N GLY A 35 3.25 -9.50 0.79
CA GLY A 35 2.23 -9.79 -0.21
C GLY A 35 1.70 -8.54 -0.90
N TYR A 36 0.74 -8.77 -1.80
CA TYR A 36 0.02 -7.72 -2.51
C TYR A 36 -1.49 -7.97 -2.47
N GLY A 37 -2.26 -6.89 -2.60
CA GLY A 37 -3.71 -6.93 -2.67
C GLY A 37 -4.31 -5.67 -3.28
N GLU A 38 -5.63 -5.59 -3.20
CA GLU A 38 -6.44 -4.48 -3.72
C GLU A 38 -7.21 -3.81 -2.58
N LEU A 39 -7.27 -2.48 -2.59
CA LEU A 39 -8.11 -1.70 -1.71
C LEU A 39 -9.57 -1.91 -2.08
N VAL A 40 -10.37 -2.34 -1.12
CA VAL A 40 -11.80 -2.59 -1.28
C VAL A 40 -12.59 -1.86 -0.22
N GLU A 41 -13.86 -1.59 -0.49
CA GLU A 41 -14.82 -1.04 0.48
C GLU A 41 -15.99 -2.00 0.65
N VAL A 42 -16.27 -2.38 1.90
CA VAL A 42 -17.37 -3.28 2.28
C VAL A 42 -18.07 -2.69 3.50
N ASP A 43 -19.39 -2.47 3.39
CA ASP A 43 -20.21 -1.89 4.47
C ASP A 43 -19.62 -0.59 5.05
N ASP A 44 -19.26 0.36 4.17
CA ASP A 44 -18.62 1.65 4.50
C ASP A 44 -17.28 1.51 5.25
N LYS A 45 -16.61 0.36 5.12
CA LYS A 45 -15.29 0.09 5.72
C LYS A 45 -14.28 -0.26 4.65
N LEU A 46 -13.13 0.41 4.73
CA LEU A 46 -11.96 0.09 3.92
C LEU A 46 -11.32 -1.21 4.39
N GLY A 47 -10.95 -2.06 3.42
CA GLY A 47 -10.21 -3.29 3.63
C GLY A 47 -9.22 -3.52 2.49
N VAL A 48 -8.44 -4.59 2.61
CA VAL A 48 -7.55 -5.06 1.54
C VAL A 48 -7.93 -6.49 1.19
N GLU A 49 -8.37 -6.70 -0.05
CA GLU A 49 -8.50 -8.05 -0.60
C GLU A 49 -7.11 -8.55 -0.99
N ILE A 50 -6.75 -9.74 -0.50
CA ILE A 50 -5.40 -10.28 -0.67
C ILE A 50 -5.33 -11.05 -1.98
N HIS A 51 -4.44 -10.64 -2.89
CA HIS A 51 -4.25 -11.30 -4.18
C HIS A 51 -3.07 -12.27 -4.18
N SER A 52 -1.99 -11.94 -3.46
CA SER A 52 -0.81 -12.81 -3.41
C SER A 52 -0.04 -12.67 -2.11
N TRP A 53 0.56 -13.79 -1.68
CA TRP A 53 1.58 -13.82 -0.65
C TRP A 53 2.93 -14.14 -1.29
N LEU A 54 3.94 -13.35 -0.98
CA LEU A 54 5.34 -13.59 -1.31
C LEU A 54 5.89 -14.57 -0.29
N SER A 55 5.39 -15.80 -0.31
CA SER A 55 5.88 -16.86 0.55
C SER A 55 7.32 -17.21 0.18
N GLY A 56 8.28 -16.57 0.83
CA GLY A 56 9.61 -17.14 1.00
C GLY A 56 9.51 -18.22 2.09
N ASN A 57 9.90 -19.45 1.77
CA ASN A 57 10.19 -20.48 2.78
C ASN A 57 10.90 -19.84 3.99
N ASN A 58 10.41 -20.05 5.21
CA ASN A 58 10.96 -19.62 6.51
C ASN A 58 10.36 -18.31 7.06
N ASN A 59 9.44 -18.42 8.03
CA ASN A 59 9.49 -17.76 9.35
C ASN A 59 8.14 -17.83 10.11
N VAL A 60 7.64 -19.04 10.31
CA VAL A 60 6.86 -19.38 11.51
C VAL A 60 7.59 -20.54 12.19
N LYS A 61 8.37 -20.19 13.21
CA LYS A 61 8.85 -21.08 14.26
C LYS A 61 8.61 -20.39 15.58
#